data_AF-A0A916IRS9-F1
#
_entry.id   AF-A0A916IRS9-F1
#
_cell.length_a   1.000
_cell.length_b   1.000
_cell.length_c   1.000
_cell.angle_alpha   90.00
_cell.angle_beta   90.00
_cell.angle_gamma   90.00
#
_symmetry.space_group_name_H-M   'P 1'
#
loop_
_entity.id
_entity.type
_entity.pdbx_description
1 polymer ?
#
loop_
_entity_poly.entity_id
_entity_poly.type
_entity_poly.pdbx_seq_one_letter_code
_entity_poly.pdbx_strand_id
1 'polypeptide(L)'
;MLLAAVAGSLVFALAPGMAGLAAGRMLIGAGVSVCLGAAIQALSMWFPLSRMPLLNGVVMAIGGLGAVLVGTPLSWLLSVADWRMVSAGLAGVTFAMAVLLWFGVPDKPRSGKESLREQLRGTRQILASERFWRVVPLTLLNQGVFLAVQTLWVGAFLRDVGGFGPATSARLVSVIGIAMMAGCVGSGWAARHLERAGISLYAFAGAGMTAFIVVQVLLLAQVPLPPVLLWAAYGVFGSSGILTYAVLARSFPDALIGRATTALTLTVFLATFACQVGVGFVLDLWPASGGHYPTEAHLVAWSGLVVLQALAAAWYAMGARRPPLIGGGFSKCQAVRETVPSRDTGGIRDRRITALPPDGSA
;
A
#
# COMPACT_ATOMS: atom_id res chain seq x y z
N MET A 1 17.69 1.14 -11.08
CA MET A 1 16.23 0.88 -11.14
C MET A 1 15.47 1.99 -11.84
N LEU A 2 15.63 3.27 -11.48
CA LEU A 2 14.99 4.37 -12.23
C LEU A 2 15.35 4.39 -13.73
N LEU A 3 16.62 4.13 -14.08
CA LEU A 3 17.01 4.00 -15.50
C LEU A 3 16.30 2.84 -16.23
N ALA A 4 15.95 1.77 -15.52
CA ALA A 4 15.14 0.70 -16.10
C ALA A 4 13.71 1.20 -16.37
N ALA A 5 13.11 1.98 -15.46
CA ALA A 5 11.80 2.61 -15.71
C ALA A 5 11.83 3.59 -16.90
N VAL A 6 12.93 4.34 -17.07
CA VAL A 6 13.16 5.20 -18.26
C VAL A 6 13.20 4.37 -19.53
N ALA A 7 14.04 3.32 -19.56
CA ALA A 7 14.13 2.43 -20.71
C ALA A 7 12.77 1.78 -21.03
N GLY A 8 12.03 1.30 -20.02
CA GLY A 8 10.70 0.74 -20.18
C GLY A 8 9.69 1.75 -20.75
N SER A 9 9.74 3.00 -20.31
CA SER A 9 8.88 4.08 -20.80
C SER A 9 9.18 4.43 -22.26
N LEU A 10 10.46 4.43 -22.66
CA LEU A 10 10.86 4.64 -24.06
C LEU A 10 10.47 3.46 -24.95
N VAL A 11 10.69 2.22 -24.49
CA VAL A 11 10.22 1.02 -25.18
C VAL A 11 8.72 1.06 -25.37
N PHE A 12 7.96 1.46 -24.34
CA PHE A 12 6.50 1.61 -24.42
C PHE A 12 6.09 2.69 -25.44
N ALA A 13 6.74 3.85 -25.42
CA ALA A 13 6.43 4.95 -26.34
C ALA A 13 6.72 4.62 -27.80
N LEU A 14 7.82 3.89 -28.06
CA LEU A 14 8.29 3.55 -29.41
C LEU A 14 7.78 2.20 -29.92
N ALA A 15 7.00 1.47 -29.12
CA ALA A 15 6.54 0.13 -29.48
C ALA A 15 5.66 0.15 -30.75
N PRO A 16 6.01 -0.65 -31.78
CA PRO A 16 5.20 -0.78 -33.00
C PRO A 16 4.06 -1.79 -32.83
N GLY A 17 4.07 -2.62 -31.77
CA GLY A 17 3.07 -3.67 -31.55
C GLY A 17 2.91 -4.08 -30.10
N MET A 18 1.95 -4.97 -29.84
CA MET A 18 1.51 -5.35 -28.49
C MET A 18 2.63 -5.93 -27.62
N ALA A 19 3.51 -6.76 -28.20
CA ALA A 19 4.63 -7.34 -27.47
C ALA A 19 5.58 -6.25 -26.91
N GLY A 20 5.84 -5.19 -27.68
CA GLY A 20 6.66 -4.06 -27.24
C GLY A 20 5.99 -3.26 -26.13
N LEU A 21 4.67 -3.04 -26.22
CA LEU A 21 3.89 -2.38 -25.17
C LEU A 21 3.91 -3.19 -23.86
N ALA A 22 3.75 -4.50 -23.95
CA ALA A 22 3.80 -5.40 -22.79
C ALA A 22 5.19 -5.39 -22.14
N ALA A 23 6.26 -5.54 -22.94
CA ALA A 23 7.63 -5.50 -22.47
C ALA A 23 7.98 -4.15 -21.81
N GLY A 24 7.57 -3.04 -22.44
CA GLY A 24 7.72 -1.70 -21.87
C GLY A 24 7.03 -1.57 -20.51
N ARG A 25 5.77 -2.00 -20.38
CA ARG A 25 5.03 -2.00 -19.11
C ARG A 25 5.68 -2.87 -18.04
N MET A 26 6.15 -4.06 -18.39
CA MET A 26 6.87 -4.93 -17.46
C MET A 26 8.13 -4.25 -16.92
N LEU A 27 8.90 -3.60 -17.80
CA LEU A 27 10.14 -2.93 -17.42
C LEU A 27 9.90 -1.66 -16.58
N ILE A 28 8.83 -0.89 -16.88
CA ILE A 28 8.37 0.21 -16.03
C ILE A 28 8.04 -0.30 -14.63
N GLY A 29 7.22 -1.36 -14.54
CA GLY A 29 6.82 -1.96 -13.26
C GLY A 29 8.03 -2.44 -12.45
N ALA A 30 8.95 -3.16 -13.10
CA ALA A 30 10.19 -3.62 -12.48
C ALA A 30 11.04 -2.44 -11.95
N GLY A 31 11.19 -1.37 -12.73
CA GLY A 31 11.97 -0.19 -12.35
C GLY A 31 11.37 0.60 -11.19
N VAL A 32 10.03 0.76 -11.15
CA VAL A 32 9.33 1.55 -10.13
C VAL A 32 9.11 0.77 -8.82
N SER A 33 9.19 -0.57 -8.86
CA SER A 33 8.98 -1.45 -7.69
C SER A 33 9.80 -1.07 -6.44
N VAL A 34 11.00 -0.53 -6.62
CA VAL A 34 11.92 -0.18 -5.53
C VAL A 34 11.69 1.24 -5.00
N CYS A 35 10.97 2.10 -5.73
CA CYS A 35 10.89 3.53 -5.44
C CYS A 35 10.28 3.85 -4.07
N LEU A 36 9.13 3.23 -3.74
CA LEU A 36 8.46 3.49 -2.45
C LEU A 36 9.30 3.01 -1.27
N GLY A 37 9.82 1.78 -1.35
CA GLY A 37 10.68 1.21 -0.31
C GLY A 37 11.97 1.99 -0.13
N ALA A 38 12.62 2.39 -1.22
CA ALA A 38 13.81 3.22 -1.19
C ALA A 38 13.55 4.61 -0.60
N ALA A 39 12.40 5.24 -0.90
CA ALA A 39 12.04 6.54 -0.34
C ALA A 39 11.86 6.45 1.18
N ILE A 40 11.09 5.49 1.68
CA ILE A 40 10.89 5.28 3.13
C ILE A 40 12.22 4.96 3.81
N GLN A 41 13.03 4.08 3.20
CA GLN A 41 14.35 3.76 3.74
C GLN A 41 15.27 5.00 3.78
N ALA A 42 15.30 5.80 2.71
CA ALA A 42 16.07 7.03 2.67
C ALA A 42 15.65 8.00 3.79
N LEU A 43 14.34 8.18 4.00
CA LEU A 43 13.85 9.01 5.10
C LEU A 43 14.37 8.51 6.46
N SER A 44 14.29 7.19 6.72
CA SER A 44 14.77 6.57 7.96
C SER A 44 16.26 6.78 8.27
N MET A 45 17.09 6.96 7.23
CA MET A 45 18.54 7.16 7.38
C MET A 45 18.93 8.62 7.61
N TRP A 46 18.05 9.57 7.26
CA TRP A 46 18.35 11.00 7.27
C TRP A 46 17.58 11.79 8.31
N PHE A 47 16.45 11.26 8.80
CA PHE A 47 15.61 11.96 9.76
C PHE A 47 15.45 11.18 11.07
N PRO A 48 15.18 11.86 12.19
CA PRO A 48 14.89 11.21 13.46
C PRO A 48 13.53 10.48 13.42
N LEU A 49 13.43 9.37 14.15
CA LEU A 49 12.23 8.53 14.21
C LEU A 49 10.95 9.30 14.61
N SER A 50 11.07 10.37 15.41
CA SER A 50 9.96 11.23 15.82
C SER A 50 9.26 11.95 14.67
N ARG A 51 9.95 12.19 13.55
CA ARG A 51 9.40 12.85 12.35
C ARG A 51 8.93 11.86 11.27
N MET A 52 9.20 10.57 11.43
CA MET A 52 8.85 9.53 10.44
C MET A 52 7.36 9.49 10.09
N PRO A 53 6.42 9.61 11.04
CA PRO A 53 5.00 9.58 10.70
C PRO A 53 4.60 10.71 9.75
N LEU A 54 5.14 11.91 9.96
CA LEU A 54 4.88 13.07 9.11
C LEU A 54 5.48 12.87 7.71
N LEU A 55 6.76 12.47 7.64
CA LEU A 55 7.46 12.28 6.37
C LEU A 55 6.84 11.15 5.54
N ASN A 56 6.47 10.04 6.19
CA ASN A 56 5.75 8.94 5.53
C ASN A 56 4.37 9.41 5.06
N GLY A 57 3.67 10.24 5.83
CA GLY A 57 2.42 10.87 5.42
C GLY A 57 2.58 11.73 4.16
N VAL A 58 3.64 12.53 4.06
CA VAL A 58 3.95 13.34 2.87
C VAL A 58 4.24 12.44 1.66
N VAL A 59 5.06 11.39 1.82
CA VAL A 59 5.33 10.43 0.74
C VAL A 59 4.04 9.77 0.25
N MET A 60 3.15 9.37 1.16
CA MET A 60 1.87 8.78 0.80
C MET A 60 0.92 9.80 0.15
N ALA A 61 0.94 11.07 0.57
CA ALA A 61 0.17 12.14 -0.06
C ALA A 61 0.64 12.39 -1.50
N ILE A 62 1.96 12.48 -1.73
CA ILE A 62 2.54 12.62 -3.07
C ILE A 62 2.19 11.40 -3.94
N GLY A 63 2.26 10.19 -3.37
CA GLY A 63 1.81 8.98 -4.05
C GLY A 63 0.32 9.02 -4.42
N GLY A 64 -0.52 9.52 -3.51
CA GLY A 64 -1.96 9.69 -3.72
C GLY A 64 -2.31 10.71 -4.80
N LEU A 65 -1.52 11.77 -4.97
CA LEU A 65 -1.69 12.74 -6.06
C LEU A 65 -1.62 12.08 -7.44
N GLY A 66 -0.82 11.01 -7.60
CA GLY A 66 -0.79 10.22 -8.82
C GLY A 66 -2.16 9.71 -9.26
N ALA A 67 -2.99 9.26 -8.31
CA ALA A 67 -4.35 8.80 -8.60
C ALA A 67 -5.27 9.93 -9.11
N VAL A 68 -5.03 11.17 -8.68
CA VAL A 68 -5.76 12.35 -9.16
C VAL A 68 -5.31 12.75 -10.56
N LEU A 69 -3.99 12.74 -10.78
CA LEU A 69 -3.36 13.13 -12.05
C LEU A 69 -3.77 12.24 -13.22
N VAL A 70 -4.02 10.95 -12.98
CA VAL A 70 -4.46 9.99 -14.01
C VAL A 70 -5.87 10.28 -14.55
N GLY A 71 -6.70 11.00 -13.81
CA GLY A 71 -8.05 11.38 -14.26
C GLY A 71 -8.02 12.58 -15.21
N THR A 72 -8.51 13.72 -14.72
CA THR A 72 -8.68 14.96 -15.49
C THR A 72 -7.37 15.50 -16.08
N PRO A 73 -6.26 15.60 -15.33
CA PRO A 73 -5.03 16.20 -15.86
C PRO A 73 -4.42 15.40 -17.02
N LEU A 74 -4.37 14.06 -16.89
CA LEU A 74 -3.92 13.19 -17.97
C LEU A 74 -4.88 13.24 -19.16
N SER A 75 -6.20 13.23 -18.93
CA SER A 75 -7.18 13.36 -20.02
C SER A 75 -7.04 14.67 -20.79
N TRP A 76 -6.75 15.77 -20.10
CA TRP A 76 -6.48 17.07 -20.75
C TRP A 76 -5.18 17.01 -21.56
N LEU A 77 -4.12 16.44 -21.00
CA LEU A 77 -2.84 16.30 -21.70
C LEU A 77 -2.97 15.45 -22.97
N LEU A 78 -3.79 14.40 -22.94
CA LEU A 78 -4.08 13.55 -24.09
C LEU A 78 -4.96 14.24 -25.16
N SER A 79 -5.55 15.39 -24.86
CA SER A 79 -6.26 16.19 -25.88
C SER A 79 -5.33 17.05 -26.73
N VAL A 80 -4.11 17.31 -26.25
CA VAL A 80 -3.12 18.16 -26.93
C VAL A 80 -1.86 17.40 -27.34
N ALA A 81 -1.60 16.22 -26.77
CA ALA A 81 -0.45 15.38 -27.09
C ALA A 81 -0.87 13.90 -27.21
N ASP A 82 -0.22 13.16 -28.10
CA ASP A 82 -0.44 11.71 -28.21
C ASP A 82 0.11 10.97 -26.98
N TRP A 83 -0.47 9.80 -26.65
CA TRP A 83 -0.06 8.97 -25.52
C TRP A 83 1.42 8.56 -25.61
N ARG A 84 1.97 8.45 -26.82
CA ARG A 84 3.40 8.19 -27.06
C ARG A 84 4.27 9.33 -26.58
N MET A 85 3.89 10.57 -26.90
CA MET A 85 4.60 11.77 -26.45
C MET A 85 4.52 11.91 -24.94
N VAL A 86 3.35 11.66 -24.35
CA VAL A 86 3.18 11.67 -22.89
C VAL A 86 4.09 10.63 -22.22
N SER A 87 4.17 9.42 -22.77
CA SER A 87 5.03 8.35 -22.25
C SER A 87 6.52 8.70 -22.36
N ALA A 88 6.95 9.29 -23.48
CA ALA A 88 8.32 9.78 -23.66
C ALA A 88 8.64 10.95 -22.71
N GLY A 89 7.70 11.87 -22.49
CA GLY A 89 7.83 12.96 -21.52
C GLY A 89 8.02 12.45 -20.09
N LEU A 90 7.24 11.44 -19.67
CA LEU A 90 7.40 10.77 -18.39
C LEU A 90 8.76 10.08 -18.26
N ALA A 91 9.28 9.50 -19.36
CA ALA A 91 10.65 8.96 -19.39
C ALA A 91 11.68 10.07 -19.11
N GLY A 92 11.52 11.24 -19.74
CA GLY A 92 12.37 12.41 -19.52
C GLY A 92 12.35 12.91 -18.09
N VAL A 93 11.17 13.04 -17.48
CA VAL A 93 11.02 13.44 -16.07
C VAL A 93 11.67 12.40 -15.14
N THR A 94 11.46 11.11 -15.39
CA THR A 94 12.05 10.02 -14.60
C THR A 94 13.58 10.00 -14.72
N PHE A 95 14.11 10.29 -15.91
CA PHE A 95 15.55 10.41 -16.15
C PHE A 95 16.14 11.61 -15.41
N ALA A 96 15.48 12.78 -15.48
CA ALA A 96 15.89 13.96 -14.72
C ALA A 96 15.94 13.67 -13.22
N MET A 97 14.94 12.97 -12.66
CA MET A 97 14.98 12.54 -11.26
C MET A 97 16.14 11.59 -10.95
N ALA A 98 16.44 10.65 -11.84
CA ALA A 98 17.59 9.76 -11.66
C ALA A 98 18.92 10.54 -11.61
N VAL A 99 19.08 11.54 -12.48
CA VAL A 99 20.25 12.44 -12.50
C VAL A 99 20.33 13.27 -11.23
N LEU A 100 19.23 13.89 -10.80
CA LEU A 100 19.20 14.68 -9.56
C LEU A 100 19.54 13.84 -8.34
N LEU A 101 19.05 12.60 -8.26
CA LEU A 101 19.39 11.70 -7.16
C LEU A 101 20.85 11.26 -7.20
N TRP A 102 21.40 11.00 -8.39
CA TRP A 102 22.79 10.59 -8.57
C TRP A 102 23.78 11.67 -8.13
N PHE A 103 23.53 12.93 -8.48
CA PHE A 103 24.43 14.04 -8.13
C PHE A 103 24.09 14.73 -6.81
N GLY A 104 22.82 14.68 -6.37
CA GLY A 104 22.33 15.45 -5.24
C GLY A 104 22.30 14.72 -3.90
N VAL A 105 22.36 13.38 -3.89
CA VAL A 105 22.22 12.59 -2.65
C VAL A 105 23.56 11.98 -2.25
N PRO A 106 24.15 12.38 -1.10
CA PRO A 106 25.36 11.77 -0.58
C PRO A 106 25.14 10.31 -0.17
N ASP A 107 26.10 9.45 -0.51
CA ASP A 107 26.09 8.06 -0.08
C ASP A 107 26.28 7.95 1.44
N LYS A 108 25.40 7.16 2.09
CA LYS A 108 25.57 6.75 3.49
C LYS A 108 25.92 5.26 3.56
N PRO A 109 26.90 4.87 4.38
CA PRO A 109 27.24 3.46 4.57
C PRO A 109 26.04 2.70 5.15
N ARG A 110 25.63 1.62 4.48
CA ARG A 110 24.58 0.72 4.98
C ARG A 110 25.16 -0.21 6.04
N SER A 111 24.57 -0.24 7.23
CA SER A 111 24.88 -1.27 8.23
C SER A 111 24.13 -2.57 7.91
N GLY A 112 24.88 -3.67 7.77
CA GLY A 112 24.37 -5.05 7.77
C GLY A 112 23.70 -5.53 6.47
N LYS A 113 24.28 -6.54 5.83
CA LYS A 113 23.58 -7.41 4.87
C LYS A 113 23.09 -8.64 5.65
N GLU A 114 21.81 -8.70 5.98
CA GLU A 114 21.21 -9.96 6.43
C GLU A 114 21.28 -11.00 5.30
N SER A 115 21.50 -12.26 5.64
CA SER A 115 21.58 -13.31 4.63
C SER A 115 20.22 -13.54 3.96
N LEU A 116 20.20 -13.85 2.66
CA LEU A 116 18.97 -14.19 1.93
C LEU A 116 18.16 -15.30 2.60
N ARG A 117 18.85 -16.23 3.29
CA ARG A 117 18.24 -17.34 4.02
C ARG A 117 17.47 -16.88 5.26
N GLU A 118 17.99 -15.91 6.00
CA GLU A 118 17.31 -15.31 7.18
C GLU A 118 16.11 -14.46 6.77
N GLN A 119 16.20 -13.78 5.62
CA GLN A 119 15.09 -13.05 5.02
C GLN A 119 13.97 -14.01 4.61
N LEU A 120 14.29 -15.09 3.89
CA LEU A 120 13.33 -16.10 3.43
C LEU A 120 12.64 -16.82 4.61
N ARG A 121 13.39 -17.14 5.66
CA ARG A 121 12.86 -17.79 6.87
C ARG A 121 11.86 -16.90 7.61
N GLY A 122 12.16 -15.59 7.74
CA GLY A 122 11.23 -14.64 8.36
C GLY A 122 9.94 -14.46 7.57
N THR A 123 10.03 -14.37 6.23
CA THR A 123 8.85 -14.29 5.36
C THR A 123 8.01 -15.57 5.46
N ARG A 124 8.63 -16.76 5.48
CA ARG A 124 7.92 -18.03 5.65
C ARG A 124 7.21 -18.11 7.02
N GLN A 125 7.81 -17.59 8.08
CA GLN A 125 7.19 -17.56 9.41
C GLN A 125 5.95 -16.67 9.46
N ILE A 126 5.96 -15.55 8.72
CA ILE A 126 4.81 -14.64 8.60
C ILE A 126 3.69 -15.31 7.78
N LEU A 127 4.04 -15.88 6.61
CA LEU A 127 3.08 -16.56 5.73
C LEU A 127 2.53 -17.86 6.32
N ALA A 128 3.19 -18.46 7.30
CA ALA A 128 2.70 -19.65 8.03
C ALA A 128 1.79 -19.30 9.22
N SER A 129 1.61 -18.01 9.55
CA SER A 129 0.82 -17.60 10.70
C SER A 129 -0.68 -17.67 10.40
N GLU A 130 -1.43 -18.37 11.25
CA GLU A 130 -2.89 -18.40 11.17
C GLU A 130 -3.51 -16.99 11.36
N ARG A 131 -2.87 -16.14 12.17
CA ARG A 131 -3.32 -14.75 12.38
C ARG A 131 -3.20 -13.92 11.10
N PHE A 132 -2.17 -14.18 10.29
CA PHE A 132 -1.98 -13.54 8.99
C PHE A 132 -3.14 -13.88 8.06
N TRP A 133 -3.42 -15.18 7.84
CA TRP A 133 -4.48 -15.63 6.94
C TRP A 133 -5.92 -15.35 7.39
N ARG A 134 -6.13 -14.86 8.61
CA ARG A 134 -7.47 -14.39 9.04
C ARG A 134 -7.78 -12.95 8.62
N VAL A 135 -6.77 -12.09 8.58
CA VAL A 135 -6.92 -10.66 8.24
C VAL A 135 -6.70 -10.44 6.75
N VAL A 136 -5.73 -11.16 6.20
CA VAL A 136 -5.19 -10.94 4.87
C VAL A 136 -6.21 -11.14 3.75
N PRO A 137 -7.08 -12.17 3.72
CA PRO A 137 -7.99 -12.36 2.58
C PRO A 137 -8.90 -11.16 2.31
N LEU A 138 -9.52 -10.60 3.37
CA LEU A 138 -10.37 -9.42 3.24
C LEU A 138 -9.55 -8.19 2.83
N THR A 139 -8.38 -7.96 3.46
CA THR A 139 -7.48 -6.87 3.07
C THR A 139 -7.07 -6.95 1.60
N LEU A 140 -6.67 -8.15 1.15
CA LEU A 140 -6.19 -8.39 -0.20
C LEU A 140 -7.28 -8.15 -1.22
N LEU A 141 -8.48 -8.66 -0.99
CA LEU A 141 -9.60 -8.47 -1.90
C LEU A 141 -10.11 -7.03 -1.86
N ASN A 142 -10.14 -6.37 -0.71
CA ASN A 142 -10.55 -4.98 -0.61
C ASN A 142 -9.57 -4.06 -1.36
N GLN A 143 -8.27 -4.13 -1.02
CA GLN A 143 -7.24 -3.30 -1.64
C GLN A 143 -7.00 -3.69 -3.10
N GLY A 144 -7.01 -4.99 -3.40
CA GLY A 144 -6.78 -5.52 -4.74
C GLY A 144 -7.87 -5.09 -5.72
N VAL A 145 -9.14 -5.23 -5.34
CA VAL A 145 -10.28 -4.77 -6.16
C VAL A 145 -10.27 -3.26 -6.29
N PHE A 146 -10.09 -2.53 -5.17
CA PHE A 146 -10.03 -1.07 -5.21
C PHE A 146 -8.98 -0.58 -6.20
N LEU A 147 -7.75 -1.05 -6.09
CA LEU A 147 -6.66 -0.65 -6.98
C LEU A 147 -6.88 -1.14 -8.41
N ALA A 148 -7.36 -2.37 -8.62
CA ALA A 148 -7.57 -2.92 -9.94
C ALA A 148 -8.60 -2.12 -10.74
N VAL A 149 -9.72 -1.80 -10.10
CA VAL A 149 -10.77 -0.97 -10.67
C VAL A 149 -10.26 0.46 -10.85
N GLN A 150 -9.71 1.08 -9.82
CA GLN A 150 -9.26 2.47 -9.86
C GLN A 150 -8.23 2.74 -10.96
N THR A 151 -7.33 1.79 -11.21
CA THR A 151 -6.19 2.00 -12.12
C THR A 151 -6.48 1.57 -13.56
N LEU A 152 -7.46 0.70 -13.80
CA LEU A 152 -7.69 0.12 -15.12
C LEU A 152 -9.16 0.16 -15.54
N TRP A 153 -10.07 -0.34 -14.70
CA TRP A 153 -11.43 -0.65 -15.13
C TRP A 153 -12.46 0.45 -14.86
N VAL A 154 -12.19 1.39 -13.95
CA VAL A 154 -13.14 2.44 -13.57
C VAL A 154 -13.58 3.30 -14.76
N GLY A 155 -12.65 3.66 -15.64
CA GLY A 155 -12.94 4.47 -16.81
C GLY A 155 -13.80 3.72 -17.84
N ALA A 156 -13.58 2.41 -18.01
CA ALA A 156 -14.40 1.56 -18.87
C ALA A 156 -15.80 1.40 -18.28
N PHE A 157 -15.90 1.08 -16.98
CA PHE A 157 -17.19 0.93 -16.29
C PHE A 157 -18.03 2.22 -16.35
N LEU A 158 -17.42 3.39 -16.13
CA LEU A 158 -18.13 4.67 -16.22
C LEU A 158 -18.71 4.95 -17.61
N ARG A 159 -18.04 4.51 -18.68
CA ARG A 159 -18.50 4.69 -20.06
C ARG A 159 -19.54 3.64 -20.43
N ASP A 160 -19.25 2.37 -20.17
CA ASP A 160 -20.02 1.22 -20.65
C ASP A 160 -21.28 0.94 -19.81
N VAL A 161 -21.22 1.23 -18.51
CA VAL A 161 -22.35 1.05 -17.58
C VAL A 161 -23.00 2.39 -17.26
N GLY A 162 -22.20 3.39 -16.91
CA GLY A 162 -22.71 4.72 -16.54
C GLY A 162 -23.14 5.60 -17.73
N GLY A 163 -22.79 5.23 -18.96
CA GLY A 163 -23.07 6.03 -20.16
C GLY A 163 -22.38 7.40 -20.16
N PHE A 164 -21.39 7.62 -19.30
CA PHE A 164 -20.75 8.93 -19.15
C PHE A 164 -19.77 9.21 -20.28
N GLY A 165 -19.76 10.45 -20.78
CA GLY A 165 -18.75 10.91 -21.73
C GLY A 165 -17.32 10.86 -21.15
N PRO A 166 -16.27 10.86 -22.01
CA PRO A 166 -14.87 10.75 -21.58
C PRO A 166 -14.44 11.80 -20.54
N ALA A 167 -14.85 13.06 -20.73
CA ALA A 167 -14.51 14.16 -19.82
C ALA A 167 -15.16 14.00 -18.43
N THR A 168 -16.41 13.51 -18.37
CA THR A 168 -17.08 13.24 -17.09
C THR A 168 -16.46 12.03 -16.40
N SER A 169 -16.12 10.99 -17.15
CA SER A 169 -15.41 9.82 -16.61
C SER A 169 -14.06 10.22 -16.00
N ALA A 170 -13.25 11.03 -16.69
CA ALA A 170 -11.97 11.53 -16.19
C ALA A 170 -12.11 12.37 -14.91
N ARG A 171 -13.16 13.21 -14.82
CA ARG A 171 -13.48 13.97 -13.60
C ARG A 171 -13.80 13.05 -12.42
N LEU A 172 -14.64 12.03 -12.64
CA LEU A 172 -14.99 11.06 -11.59
C LEU A 172 -13.76 10.25 -11.14
N VAL A 173 -12.86 9.87 -12.04
CA VAL A 173 -11.59 9.22 -11.68
C VAL A 173 -10.74 10.12 -10.76
N SER A 174 -10.63 11.41 -11.06
CA SER A 174 -9.94 12.37 -10.18
C SER A 174 -10.65 12.52 -8.84
N VAL A 175 -11.99 12.54 -8.81
CA VAL A 175 -12.78 12.57 -7.56
C VAL A 175 -12.43 11.36 -6.69
N ILE A 176 -12.33 10.16 -7.26
CA ILE A 176 -11.94 8.97 -6.49
C ILE A 176 -10.54 9.13 -5.91
N GLY A 177 -9.58 9.67 -6.67
CA GLY A 177 -8.23 9.94 -6.18
C GLY A 177 -8.22 10.94 -5.00
N ILE A 178 -8.99 12.03 -5.08
CA ILE A 178 -9.12 13.02 -4.00
C ILE A 178 -9.78 12.39 -2.78
N ALA A 179 -10.87 11.65 -2.99
CA ALA A 179 -11.61 10.97 -1.96
C ALA A 179 -10.78 9.88 -1.27
N MET A 180 -9.91 9.18 -2.00
CA MET A 180 -8.94 8.22 -1.45
C MET A 180 -7.95 8.92 -0.51
N MET A 181 -7.40 10.08 -0.88
CA MET A 181 -6.51 10.84 0.02
C MET A 181 -7.24 11.28 1.28
N ALA A 182 -8.46 11.81 1.13
CA ALA A 182 -9.31 12.19 2.26
C ALA A 182 -9.64 10.98 3.15
N GLY A 183 -9.91 9.82 2.56
CA GLY A 183 -10.16 8.56 3.25
C GLY A 183 -8.95 8.06 4.04
N CYS A 184 -7.75 8.05 3.45
CA CYS A 184 -6.52 7.68 4.14
C CYS A 184 -6.25 8.57 5.37
N VAL A 185 -6.34 9.90 5.20
CA VAL A 185 -6.09 10.85 6.30
C VAL A 185 -7.20 10.78 7.35
N GLY A 186 -8.45 10.78 6.90
CA GLY A 186 -9.63 10.76 7.76
C GLY A 186 -9.74 9.46 8.57
N SER A 187 -9.48 8.30 7.95
CA SER A 187 -9.47 7.02 8.63
C SER A 187 -8.32 6.91 9.64
N GLY A 188 -7.14 7.45 9.35
CA GLY A 188 -6.03 7.52 10.31
C GLY A 188 -6.37 8.40 11.53
N TRP A 189 -6.98 9.56 11.30
CA TRP A 189 -7.45 10.45 12.37
C TRP A 189 -8.57 9.79 13.19
N ALA A 190 -9.56 9.19 12.54
CA ALA A 190 -10.68 8.51 13.18
C ALA A 190 -10.20 7.30 14.00
N ALA A 191 -9.29 6.49 13.46
CA ALA A 191 -8.67 5.36 14.16
C ALA A 191 -8.06 5.80 15.51
N ARG A 192 -7.34 6.93 15.53
CA ARG A 192 -6.74 7.46 16.77
C ARG A 192 -7.77 7.96 17.79
N HIS A 193 -8.93 8.44 17.35
CA HIS A 193 -10.02 8.86 18.24
C HIS A 193 -10.78 7.65 18.77
N LEU A 194 -11.08 6.69 17.91
CA LEU A 194 -11.75 5.44 18.24
C LEU A 194 -10.91 4.57 19.19
N GLU A 195 -9.59 4.48 18.98
CA GLU A 195 -8.69 3.80 19.93
C GLU A 195 -8.73 4.44 21.32
N ARG A 196 -8.78 5.79 21.41
CA ARG A 196 -8.95 6.50 22.70
C ARG A 196 -10.31 6.26 23.34
N ALA A 197 -11.34 5.99 22.54
CA ALA A 197 -12.66 5.59 23.00
C ALA A 197 -12.78 4.09 23.32
N GLY A 198 -11.67 3.32 23.22
CA GLY A 198 -11.64 1.88 23.51
C GLY A 198 -12.15 0.98 22.38
N ILE A 199 -12.43 1.53 21.20
CA ILE A 199 -12.88 0.75 20.04
C ILE A 199 -11.68 0.09 19.36
N SER A 200 -11.81 -1.22 19.10
CA SER A 200 -10.76 -2.00 18.45
C SER A 200 -10.50 -1.51 17.02
N LEU A 201 -9.23 -1.23 16.70
CA LEU A 201 -8.78 -0.88 15.35
C LEU A 201 -9.15 -1.96 14.32
N TYR A 202 -9.17 -3.22 14.74
CA TYR A 202 -9.62 -4.34 13.92
C TYR A 202 -11.09 -4.19 13.52
N ALA A 203 -11.97 -3.87 14.48
CA ALA A 203 -13.40 -3.66 14.20
C ALA A 203 -13.63 -2.46 13.27
N PHE A 204 -12.90 -1.36 13.48
CA PHE A 204 -12.99 -0.18 12.63
C PHE A 204 -12.54 -0.45 11.19
N ALA A 205 -11.42 -1.16 11.01
CA ALA A 205 -10.95 -1.57 9.69
C ALA A 205 -11.96 -2.51 8.99
N GLY A 206 -12.50 -3.50 9.70
CA GLY A 206 -13.55 -4.38 9.20
C GLY A 206 -14.82 -3.64 8.76
N ALA A 207 -15.27 -2.66 9.55
CA ALA A 207 -16.42 -1.83 9.21
C ALA A 207 -16.18 -1.00 7.95
N GLY A 208 -15.00 -0.38 7.81
CA GLY A 208 -14.63 0.37 6.61
C GLY A 208 -14.59 -0.50 5.34
N MET A 209 -14.01 -1.69 5.42
CA MET A 209 -13.97 -2.63 4.30
C MET A 209 -15.36 -3.17 3.96
N THR A 210 -16.23 -3.37 4.96
CA THR A 210 -17.62 -3.77 4.73
C THR A 210 -18.42 -2.64 4.07
N ALA A 211 -18.21 -1.38 4.48
CA ALA A 211 -18.80 -0.22 3.83
C ALA A 211 -18.36 -0.10 2.36
N PHE A 212 -17.12 -0.46 2.04
CA PHE A 212 -16.65 -0.52 0.65
C PHE A 212 -17.41 -1.55 -0.20
N ILE A 213 -17.73 -2.72 0.37
CA ILE A 213 -18.58 -3.72 -0.29
C ILE A 213 -19.99 -3.15 -0.54
N VAL A 214 -20.58 -2.47 0.46
CA VAL A 214 -21.89 -1.83 0.32
C VAL A 214 -21.89 -0.79 -0.81
N VAL A 215 -20.88 0.06 -0.89
CA VAL A 215 -20.76 1.05 -1.98
C VAL A 215 -20.69 0.38 -3.35
N GLN A 216 -19.95 -0.72 -3.49
CA GLN A 216 -19.91 -1.48 -4.74
C GLN A 216 -21.26 -2.09 -5.10
N VAL A 217 -22.01 -2.61 -4.12
CA VAL A 217 -23.39 -3.10 -4.33
C VAL A 217 -24.30 -1.96 -4.79
N LEU A 218 -24.20 -0.77 -4.20
CA LEU A 218 -24.99 0.41 -4.62
C LEU A 218 -24.65 0.84 -6.06
N LEU A 219 -23.37 0.77 -6.45
CA LEU A 219 -22.93 1.03 -7.82
C LEU A 219 -23.50 -0.02 -8.80
N LEU A 220 -23.46 -1.30 -8.44
CA LEU A 220 -24.01 -2.39 -9.26
C LEU A 220 -25.53 -2.34 -9.39
N ALA A 221 -26.22 -1.95 -8.33
CA ALA A 221 -27.67 -1.77 -8.33
C ALA A 221 -28.11 -0.49 -9.07
N GLN A 222 -27.16 0.34 -9.54
CA GLN A 222 -27.41 1.60 -10.25
C GLN A 222 -28.41 2.49 -9.50
N VAL A 223 -28.27 2.56 -8.16
CA VAL A 223 -29.15 3.36 -7.31
C VAL A 223 -29.10 4.83 -7.78
N PRO A 224 -30.23 5.54 -7.87
CA PRO A 224 -30.31 6.91 -8.40
C PRO A 224 -29.76 7.96 -7.42
N LEU A 225 -28.52 7.76 -6.99
CA LEU A 225 -27.74 8.69 -6.18
C LEU A 225 -26.79 9.50 -7.08
N PRO A 226 -26.37 10.70 -6.65
CA PRO A 226 -25.39 11.48 -7.39
C PRO A 226 -24.11 10.65 -7.65
N PRO A 227 -23.65 10.51 -8.91
CA PRO A 227 -22.46 9.70 -9.22
C PRO A 227 -21.22 10.16 -8.46
N VAL A 228 -21.04 11.47 -8.30
CA VAL A 228 -19.94 12.07 -7.52
C VAL A 228 -19.92 11.53 -6.09
N LEU A 229 -21.09 11.37 -5.45
CA LEU A 229 -21.19 10.86 -4.09
C LEU A 229 -20.79 9.38 -4.02
N LEU A 230 -21.32 8.54 -4.93
CA LEU A 230 -21.00 7.11 -4.94
C LEU A 230 -19.51 6.86 -5.23
N TRP A 231 -18.92 7.57 -6.19
CA TRP A 231 -17.50 7.42 -6.52
C TRP A 231 -16.58 8.07 -5.48
N ALA A 232 -16.99 9.15 -4.82
CA ALA A 232 -16.27 9.66 -3.65
C ALA A 232 -16.31 8.64 -2.51
N ALA A 233 -17.48 8.04 -2.22
CA ALA A 233 -17.58 6.98 -1.22
C ALA A 233 -16.70 5.78 -1.59
N TYR A 234 -16.64 5.41 -2.87
CA TYR A 234 -15.77 4.36 -3.38
C TYR A 234 -14.29 4.64 -3.06
N GLY A 235 -13.83 5.88 -3.27
CA GLY A 235 -12.47 6.32 -2.91
C GLY A 235 -12.19 6.29 -1.41
N VAL A 236 -13.10 6.87 -0.60
CA VAL A 236 -12.96 6.93 0.86
C VAL A 236 -12.91 5.52 1.45
N PHE A 237 -13.92 4.69 1.20
CA PHE A 237 -14.02 3.37 1.81
C PHE A 237 -13.07 2.36 1.16
N GLY A 238 -12.73 2.51 -0.11
CA GLY A 238 -11.74 1.68 -0.79
C GLY A 238 -10.35 1.78 -0.15
N SER A 239 -10.01 2.95 0.41
CA SER A 239 -8.75 3.16 1.14
C SER A 239 -8.73 2.59 2.56
N SER A 240 -9.86 2.13 3.11
CA SER A 240 -9.96 1.65 4.49
C SER A 240 -9.06 0.44 4.79
N GLY A 241 -8.71 -0.34 3.76
CA GLY A 241 -7.76 -1.44 3.87
C GLY A 241 -6.38 -1.01 4.34
N ILE A 242 -6.00 0.27 4.23
CA ILE A 242 -4.71 0.77 4.73
C ILE A 242 -4.56 0.63 6.26
N LEU A 243 -5.67 0.66 7.00
CA LEU A 243 -5.66 0.46 8.46
C LEU A 243 -5.17 -0.93 8.86
N THR A 244 -5.33 -1.91 7.98
CA THR A 244 -4.91 -3.29 8.25
C THR A 244 -3.39 -3.43 8.30
N TYR A 245 -2.63 -2.51 7.71
CA TYR A 245 -1.18 -2.44 7.88
C TYR A 245 -0.80 -2.15 9.34
N ALA A 246 -1.52 -1.22 10.00
CA ALA A 246 -1.29 -0.92 11.41
C ALA A 246 -1.72 -2.09 12.31
N VAL A 247 -2.84 -2.74 12.01
CA VAL A 247 -3.30 -3.95 12.73
C VAL A 247 -2.27 -5.09 12.60
N LEU A 248 -1.74 -5.29 11.39
CA LEU A 248 -0.74 -6.33 11.13
C LEU A 248 0.58 -6.02 11.83
N ALA A 249 1.05 -4.77 11.77
CA ALA A 249 2.28 -4.33 12.44
C ALA A 249 2.23 -4.62 13.95
N ARG A 250 1.10 -4.37 14.62
CA ARG A 250 0.92 -4.66 16.05
C ARG A 250 0.88 -6.16 16.39
N SER A 251 0.70 -7.02 15.39
CA SER A 251 0.58 -8.47 15.60
C SER A 251 1.92 -9.22 15.57
N PHE A 252 3.01 -8.54 15.20
CA PHE A 252 4.34 -9.12 15.07
C PHE A 252 5.38 -8.36 15.93
N PRO A 253 6.48 -9.01 16.33
CA PRO A 253 7.61 -8.34 16.98
C PRO A 253 8.24 -7.27 16.07
N ASP A 254 8.82 -6.22 16.66
CA ASP A 254 9.40 -5.06 15.95
C ASP A 254 10.37 -5.44 14.83
N ALA A 255 11.20 -6.48 15.06
CA ALA A 255 12.15 -6.99 14.07
C ALA A 255 11.51 -7.55 12.79
N LEU A 256 10.22 -7.91 12.84
CA LEU A 256 9.48 -8.51 11.71
C LEU A 256 8.45 -7.55 11.09
N ILE A 257 8.17 -6.39 11.70
CA ILE A 257 7.14 -5.44 11.21
C ILE A 257 7.42 -4.99 9.78
N GLY A 258 8.67 -4.61 9.47
CA GLY A 258 9.06 -4.18 8.13
C GLY A 258 8.88 -5.29 7.08
N ARG A 259 9.20 -6.54 7.45
CA ARG A 259 9.03 -7.72 6.59
C ARG A 259 7.55 -8.05 6.37
N ALA A 260 6.74 -8.02 7.43
CA ALA A 260 5.30 -8.27 7.35
C ALA A 260 4.58 -7.23 6.50
N THR A 261 4.96 -5.96 6.65
CA THR A 261 4.44 -4.84 5.85
C THR A 261 4.80 -5.01 4.38
N THR A 262 6.06 -5.32 4.07
CA THR A 262 6.51 -5.52 2.69
C THR A 262 5.84 -6.73 2.04
N ALA A 263 5.69 -7.84 2.78
CA ALA A 263 4.98 -9.02 2.32
C ALA A 263 3.52 -8.72 2.01
N LEU A 264 2.81 -8.00 2.90
CA LEU A 264 1.43 -7.58 2.68
C LEU A 264 1.31 -6.70 1.42
N THR A 265 2.18 -5.70 1.27
CA THR A 265 2.21 -4.83 0.08
C THR A 265 2.38 -5.64 -1.20
N LEU A 266 3.33 -6.57 -1.23
CA LEU A 266 3.56 -7.44 -2.38
C LEU A 266 2.32 -8.28 -2.71
N THR A 267 1.68 -8.87 -1.70
CA THR A 267 0.48 -9.68 -1.90
C THR A 267 -0.70 -8.82 -2.37
N VAL A 268 -0.84 -7.58 -1.89
CA VAL A 268 -1.86 -6.63 -2.38
C VAL A 268 -1.66 -6.30 -3.86
N PHE A 269 -0.41 -6.05 -4.30
CA PHE A 269 -0.15 -5.81 -5.72
C PHE A 269 -0.39 -7.06 -6.58
N LEU A 270 -0.06 -8.24 -6.08
CA LEU A 270 -0.38 -9.48 -6.77
C LEU A 270 -1.90 -9.69 -6.89
N ALA A 271 -2.65 -9.44 -5.81
CA ALA A 271 -4.11 -9.48 -5.83
C ALA A 271 -4.70 -8.44 -6.79
N THR A 272 -4.13 -7.24 -6.84
CA THR A 272 -4.49 -6.18 -7.79
C THR A 272 -4.33 -6.66 -9.23
N PHE A 273 -3.16 -7.22 -9.56
CA PHE A 273 -2.87 -7.76 -10.88
C PHE A 273 -3.83 -8.91 -11.24
N ALA A 274 -4.04 -9.85 -10.31
CA ALA A 274 -4.98 -10.95 -10.51
C ALA A 274 -6.42 -10.45 -10.75
N CYS A 275 -6.87 -9.41 -10.04
CA CYS A 275 -8.17 -8.79 -10.25
C CYS A 275 -8.23 -8.06 -11.60
N GLN A 276 -7.18 -7.34 -12.00
CA GLN A 276 -7.12 -6.66 -13.30
C GLN A 276 -7.26 -7.66 -14.46
N VAL A 277 -6.48 -8.74 -14.44
CA VAL A 277 -6.52 -9.81 -15.44
C VAL A 277 -7.84 -10.57 -15.35
N GLY A 278 -8.32 -10.88 -14.14
CA GLY A 278 -9.57 -11.61 -13.92
C GLY A 278 -10.78 -10.88 -14.48
N VAL A 279 -10.90 -9.56 -14.25
CA VAL A 279 -11.96 -8.75 -14.86
C VAL A 279 -11.85 -8.77 -16.38
N GLY A 280 -10.64 -8.62 -16.94
CA GLY A 280 -10.44 -8.69 -18.39
C GLY A 280 -10.87 -10.03 -18.99
N PHE A 281 -10.47 -11.14 -18.38
CA PHE A 281 -10.86 -12.48 -18.82
C PHE A 281 -12.38 -12.70 -18.77
N VAL A 282 -13.06 -12.18 -17.74
CA VAL A 282 -14.53 -12.24 -17.67
C VAL A 282 -15.17 -11.38 -18.76
N LEU A 283 -14.65 -10.18 -19.00
CA LEU A 283 -15.17 -9.30 -20.05
C LEU A 283 -15.03 -9.90 -21.45
N ASP A 284 -13.92 -10.59 -21.73
CA ASP A 284 -13.64 -11.25 -23.01
C ASP A 284 -14.59 -12.43 -23.32
N LEU A 285 -15.43 -12.86 -22.37
CA LEU A 285 -16.51 -13.81 -22.63
C LEU A 285 -17.65 -13.20 -23.46
N TRP A 286 -17.70 -11.88 -23.57
CA TRP A 286 -18.66 -11.14 -24.40
C TRP A 286 -17.99 -10.49 -25.61
N PRO A 287 -18.70 -10.36 -26.74
CA PRO A 287 -18.16 -9.70 -27.92
C PRO A 287 -17.95 -8.20 -27.66
N ALA A 288 -16.71 -7.74 -27.82
CA ALA A 288 -16.40 -6.32 -27.75
C ALA A 288 -16.82 -5.62 -29.06
N SER A 289 -17.55 -4.51 -28.95
CA SER A 289 -17.97 -3.69 -30.09
C SER A 289 -17.35 -2.30 -29.98
N GLY A 290 -16.46 -1.94 -30.91
CA GLY A 290 -15.84 -0.61 -30.94
C GLY A 290 -14.98 -0.27 -29.72
N GLY A 291 -14.44 -1.28 -29.02
CA GLY A 291 -13.66 -1.09 -27.79
C GLY A 291 -14.51 -0.93 -26.52
N HIS A 292 -15.82 -1.13 -26.64
CA HIS A 292 -16.77 -1.17 -25.52
C HIS A 292 -17.23 -2.61 -25.29
N TYR A 293 -17.41 -2.95 -24.01
CA TYR A 293 -18.04 -4.21 -23.61
C TYR A 293 -19.50 -3.95 -23.22
N PRO A 294 -20.40 -4.94 -23.42
CA PRO A 294 -21.78 -4.79 -22.98
C PRO A 294 -21.84 -4.59 -21.46
N THR A 295 -22.83 -3.82 -21.00
CA THR A 295 -23.07 -3.52 -19.58
C THR A 295 -23.12 -4.80 -18.74
N GLU A 296 -23.75 -5.85 -19.25
CA GLU A 296 -23.85 -7.16 -18.60
C GLU A 296 -22.49 -7.77 -18.24
N ALA A 297 -21.50 -7.66 -19.13
CA ALA A 297 -20.16 -8.20 -18.91
C ALA A 297 -19.48 -7.52 -17.70
N HIS A 298 -19.60 -6.20 -17.60
CA HIS A 298 -19.08 -5.43 -16.46
C HIS A 298 -19.80 -5.79 -15.16
N LEU A 299 -21.13 -5.93 -15.19
CA LEU A 299 -21.92 -6.30 -14.02
C LEU A 299 -21.57 -7.71 -13.53
N VAL A 300 -21.35 -8.68 -14.42
CA VAL A 300 -20.91 -10.04 -14.05
C VAL A 300 -19.50 -10.00 -13.44
N ALA A 301 -18.55 -9.31 -14.08
CA ALA A 301 -17.19 -9.23 -13.57
C ALA A 301 -17.13 -8.59 -12.18
N TRP A 302 -17.82 -7.47 -11.98
CA TRP A 302 -17.84 -6.76 -10.71
C TRP A 302 -18.63 -7.48 -9.63
N SER A 303 -19.77 -8.10 -9.96
CA SER A 303 -20.53 -8.90 -9.00
C SER A 303 -19.70 -10.10 -8.49
N GLY A 304 -18.91 -10.74 -9.36
CA GLY A 304 -17.96 -11.77 -8.94
C GLY A 304 -16.95 -11.26 -7.91
N LEU A 305 -16.38 -10.06 -8.12
CA LEU A 305 -15.48 -9.44 -7.15
C LEU A 305 -16.17 -9.13 -5.81
N VAL A 306 -17.39 -8.59 -5.86
CA VAL A 306 -18.19 -8.29 -4.66
C VAL A 306 -18.53 -9.56 -3.87
N VAL A 307 -18.88 -10.65 -4.56
CA VAL A 307 -19.14 -11.95 -3.92
C VAL A 307 -17.89 -12.48 -3.24
N LEU A 308 -16.73 -12.44 -3.90
CA LEU A 308 -15.46 -12.85 -3.30
C LEU A 308 -15.13 -12.01 -2.04
N GLN A 309 -15.32 -10.68 -2.11
CA GLN A 309 -15.13 -9.81 -0.97
C GLN A 309 -16.12 -10.09 0.17
N ALA A 310 -17.39 -10.37 -0.14
CA ALA A 310 -18.41 -10.71 0.85
C ALA A 310 -18.09 -12.04 1.56
N LEU A 311 -17.62 -13.05 0.82
CA LEU A 311 -17.14 -14.31 1.41
C LEU A 311 -15.94 -14.08 2.34
N ALA A 312 -15.01 -13.23 1.93
CA ALA A 312 -13.87 -12.87 2.76
C ALA A 312 -14.27 -12.03 3.99
N ALA A 313 -15.30 -11.18 3.88
CA ALA A 313 -15.86 -10.43 5.00
C ALA A 313 -16.55 -11.36 6.01
N ALA A 314 -17.29 -12.36 5.54
CA ALA A 314 -17.86 -13.40 6.39
C ALA A 314 -16.76 -14.19 7.12
N TRP A 315 -15.69 -14.57 6.42
CA TRP A 315 -14.51 -15.21 7.01
C TRP A 315 -13.86 -14.34 8.10
N TYR A 316 -13.66 -13.06 7.81
CA TYR A 316 -13.13 -12.08 8.75
C TYR A 316 -14.00 -11.95 10.01
N ALA A 317 -15.32 -11.86 9.84
CA ALA A 317 -16.27 -11.75 10.94
C ALA A 317 -16.33 -13.01 11.82
N MET A 318 -16.20 -14.20 11.24
CA MET A 318 -16.11 -15.46 12.00
C MET A 318 -14.85 -15.50 12.89
N GLY A 319 -13.74 -14.91 12.43
CA GLY A 319 -12.51 -14.78 13.21
C GLY A 319 -12.64 -13.85 14.42
N ALA A 320 -13.47 -12.81 14.32
CA ALA A 320 -13.70 -11.83 15.38
C ALA A 320 -14.44 -12.39 16.61
N ARG A 321 -15.20 -13.48 16.44
CA ARG A 321 -15.99 -14.12 17.51
C ARG A 321 -15.16 -15.03 18.43
N ARG A 322 -13.88 -15.27 18.11
CA ARG A 322 -12.96 -16.03 18.96
C ARG A 322 -12.15 -15.03 19.79
N PRO A 323 -12.13 -15.13 21.12
CA PRO A 323 -11.37 -14.19 21.95
C PRO A 323 -9.92 -14.12 21.49
N PRO A 324 -9.29 -12.94 21.52
CA PRO A 324 -7.89 -12.84 21.21
C PRO A 324 -7.16 -13.73 22.22
N LEU A 325 -6.39 -14.70 21.73
CA LEU A 325 -5.43 -15.45 22.56
C LEU A 325 -4.31 -14.50 22.98
N ILE A 326 -4.64 -13.57 23.88
CA ILE A 326 -3.71 -12.88 24.74
C ILE A 326 -3.42 -13.90 25.85
N GLY A 327 -2.27 -14.57 25.75
CA GLY A 327 -1.80 -15.53 26.74
C GLY A 327 -1.69 -16.95 26.19
N GLY A 328 -0.46 -17.45 26.05
CA GLY A 328 -0.22 -18.89 25.89
C GLY A 328 1.12 -19.25 25.26
N GLY A 329 1.59 -18.51 24.26
CA GLY A 329 2.76 -18.92 23.48
C GLY A 329 4.11 -18.33 23.89
N PHE A 330 4.13 -17.10 24.42
CA PHE A 330 5.39 -16.33 24.53
C PHE A 330 5.87 -16.06 25.97
N SER A 331 5.04 -16.33 27.00
CA SER A 331 5.49 -16.20 28.39
C SER A 331 6.62 -17.19 28.74
N LYS A 332 6.67 -18.36 28.08
CA LYS A 332 7.75 -19.34 28.30
C LYS A 332 9.13 -18.91 27.76
N CYS A 333 9.21 -17.99 26.79
CA CYS A 333 10.52 -17.49 26.33
C CYS A 333 11.04 -16.31 27.14
N GLN A 334 10.18 -15.57 27.83
CA GLN A 334 10.60 -14.49 28.75
C GLN A 334 11.02 -15.06 30.11
N ALA A 335 10.36 -16.12 30.60
CA ALA A 335 10.72 -16.78 31.86
C ALA A 335 12.11 -17.43 31.86
N VAL A 336 12.68 -17.78 30.69
CA VAL A 336 14.04 -18.34 30.59
C VAL A 336 15.12 -17.23 30.60
N ARG A 337 14.74 -15.97 30.35
CA ARG A 337 15.69 -14.85 30.38
C ARG A 337 15.87 -14.25 31.78
N GLU A 338 15.01 -14.58 32.73
CA GLU A 338 15.11 -14.16 34.13
C GLU A 338 15.87 -15.15 35.04
N THR A 339 16.28 -16.32 34.52
CA THR A 339 17.05 -17.32 35.29
C THR A 339 18.56 -17.30 35.03
N VAL A 340 19.13 -16.15 34.63
CA VAL A 340 20.58 -15.95 34.68
C VAL A 340 20.89 -15.30 36.03
N PRO A 341 21.57 -15.98 36.97
CA PRO A 341 21.95 -15.37 38.23
C PRO A 341 22.89 -14.20 37.95
N SER A 342 22.54 -13.01 38.46
CA SER A 342 23.46 -11.89 38.54
C SER A 342 24.68 -12.33 39.34
N ARG A 343 25.83 -12.48 38.67
CA ARG A 343 27.11 -12.57 39.37
C ARG A 343 27.33 -11.23 40.07
N ASP A 344 27.28 -11.27 41.40
CA ASP A 344 27.85 -10.29 42.29
C ASP A 344 29.30 -9.97 41.88
N THR A 345 29.53 -8.80 41.30
CA THR A 345 30.80 -8.10 41.45
C THR A 345 30.59 -7.01 42.49
N GLY A 346 30.62 -7.44 43.75
CA GLY A 346 30.67 -6.60 44.93
C GLY A 346 31.88 -5.67 44.90
N GLY A 347 31.64 -4.43 45.34
CA GLY A 347 32.54 -3.30 45.24
C GLY A 347 33.88 -3.47 45.95
N ILE A 348 34.94 -3.05 45.25
CA ILE A 348 36.21 -2.69 45.85
C ILE A 348 36.08 -1.21 46.27
N ARG A 349 35.79 -1.00 47.56
CA ARG A 349 35.88 0.29 48.24
C ARG A 349 37.34 0.75 48.28
N ASP A 350 37.62 1.78 47.50
CA ASP A 350 38.32 3.02 47.87
C ASP A 350 39.26 2.94 49.09
N ARG A 351 40.56 2.73 48.83
CA ARG A 351 41.65 2.95 49.79
C ARG A 351 42.37 4.26 49.45
N ARG A 352 42.22 5.22 50.38
CA ARG A 352 43.03 6.42 50.61
C ARG A 352 44.47 6.31 50.08
N ILE A 353 44.89 7.24 49.22
CA ILE A 353 46.24 7.84 49.20
C ILE A 353 46.10 9.29 48.70
N THR A 354 46.03 10.25 49.61
CA THR A 354 46.38 11.65 49.37
C THR A 354 47.46 12.02 50.39
N ALA A 355 48.70 12.05 49.93
CA ALA A 355 49.83 12.68 50.60
C ALA A 355 50.57 13.48 49.53
N LEU A 356 50.51 14.81 49.63
CA LEU A 356 51.39 15.76 48.97
C LEU A 356 52.07 16.60 50.07
N PRO A 357 53.34 16.98 49.86
CA PRO A 357 54.28 17.34 50.93
C PRO A 357 54.17 18.82 51.36
N PRO A 358 54.77 19.19 52.52
CA PRO A 358 54.84 20.58 52.97
C PRO A 358 56.10 21.27 52.42
N ASP A 359 55.92 22.35 51.67
CA ASP A 359 56.97 23.35 51.45
C ASP A 359 56.86 24.44 52.53
N GLY A 360 58.01 24.78 53.13
CA GLY A 360 58.12 25.69 54.26
C GLY A 360 58.38 27.15 53.91
N SER A 361 58.25 27.97 54.96
CA SER A 361 58.92 29.26 55.25
C SER A 361 58.79 30.42 54.25
N ALA A 362 58.02 31.46 54.61
CA ALA A 362 58.51 32.71 55.22
C ALA A 362 57.33 33.66 55.46
#